data_AF-A0A9E0H7M0-F1
#
_entry.id   AF-A0A9E0H7M0-F1
#
_cell.length_a   1.000
_cell.length_b   1.000
_cell.length_c   1.000
_cell.angle_alpha   90.00
_cell.angle_beta   90.00
_cell.angle_gamma   90.00
#
_symmetry.space_group_name_H-M   'P 1'
#
loop_
_entity.id
_entity.type
_entity.pdbx_description
1 polymer ?
#
loop_
_entity_poly.entity_id
_entity_poly.type
_entity_poly.pdbx_seq_one_letter_code
_entity_poly.pdbx_strand_id
1 'polypeptide(L)'
;MWSSYSPRQAASLLGLPESTVRGLARAGLISGPAEPPLALGFRELAALRAIKALLDAGLTLARVRRDLRTLRQRLGPTASLAELPLEVQDGRVAVRGEPAPVSGQLSLPFAPRVAAPNPAGELRDLPSRGPIAPEPAPALTGDDWFERAIALEEHDVEAAIDAYRRAIRLRPDHVEALINLGRLHAEAGQADAANDCFAQALALDPADATALYNLGVVAQDSGREADAIIYYTRALELDAGLAEAHYNLATLFDQSGDARSAIRHINEYRKLTR
;
A
#
# COMPACT_ATOMS: atom_id res chain seq x y z
N MET A 1 -20.74 -10.43 24.16
CA MET A 1 -20.65 -9.32 23.19
C MET A 1 -19.29 -8.65 23.40
N TRP A 2 -18.28 -8.96 22.58
CA TRP A 2 -16.94 -8.42 22.75
C TRP A 2 -16.88 -7.05 22.06
N SER A 3 -16.59 -5.99 22.82
CA SER A 3 -16.48 -4.65 22.27
C SER A 3 -15.21 -4.55 21.41
N SER A 4 -15.39 -4.32 20.11
CA SER A 4 -14.32 -3.98 19.19
C SER A 4 -14.04 -2.47 19.25
N TYR A 5 -12.77 -2.10 19.19
CA TYR A 5 -12.30 -0.72 19.20
C TYR A 5 -11.72 -0.38 17.84
N SER A 6 -12.10 0.77 17.28
CA SER A 6 -11.41 1.34 16.12
C SER A 6 -9.98 1.78 16.48
N PRO A 7 -9.07 1.94 15.50
CA PRO A 7 -7.71 2.44 15.75
C PRO A 7 -7.72 3.80 16.46
N ARG A 8 -8.68 4.65 16.09
CA ARG A 8 -8.89 5.98 16.68
C ARG A 8 -9.31 5.90 18.14
N GLN A 9 -10.22 4.98 18.48
CA GLN A 9 -10.65 4.75 19.86
C GLN A 9 -9.50 4.15 20.71
N ALA A 10 -8.76 3.18 20.17
CA ALA A 10 -7.60 2.60 20.85
C ALA A 10 -6.48 3.62 21.08
N ALA A 11 -6.19 4.46 20.08
CA ALA A 11 -5.23 5.56 20.16
C ALA A 11 -5.61 6.56 21.26
N SER A 12 -6.88 6.99 21.29
CA SER A 12 -7.41 7.90 22.31
C SER A 12 -7.33 7.31 23.71
N LEU A 13 -7.75 6.05 23.89
CA LEU A 13 -7.73 5.35 25.19
C LEU A 13 -6.31 5.20 25.77
N LEU A 14 -5.31 5.03 24.91
CA LEU A 14 -3.93 4.76 25.31
C LEU A 14 -3.02 5.98 25.18
N GLY A 15 -3.52 7.13 24.74
CA GLY A 15 -2.69 8.32 24.50
C GLY A 15 -1.55 8.08 23.50
N LEU A 16 -1.79 7.22 22.50
CA LEU A 16 -0.85 6.96 21.41
C LEU A 16 -1.31 7.69 20.14
N PRO A 17 -0.41 8.13 19.26
CA PRO A 17 -0.81 8.63 17.95
C PRO A 17 -1.53 7.55 17.14
N GLU A 18 -2.64 7.88 16.48
CA GLU A 18 -3.40 6.93 15.64
C GLU A 18 -2.52 6.34 14.52
N SER A 19 -1.59 7.12 13.98
CA SER A 19 -0.58 6.68 13.02
C SER A 19 0.33 5.57 13.57
N THR A 20 0.61 5.58 14.88
CA THR A 20 1.40 4.54 15.54
C THR A 20 0.59 3.26 15.65
N VAL A 21 -0.67 3.34 16.06
CA VAL A 21 -1.57 2.17 16.14
C VAL A 21 -1.76 1.53 14.76
N ARG A 22 -2.06 2.33 13.73
CA ARG A 22 -2.18 1.85 12.34
C ARG A 22 -0.85 1.28 11.82
N GLY A 23 0.28 1.92 12.12
CA GLY A 23 1.60 1.46 11.72
C GLY A 23 2.05 0.14 12.38
N LEU A 24 1.56 -0.13 13.60
CA LEU A 24 1.77 -1.40 14.30
C LEU A 24 0.87 -2.50 13.73
N ALA A 25 -0.38 -2.18 13.39
CA ALA A 25 -1.31 -3.10 12.71
C ALA A 25 -0.79 -3.51 11.32
N ARG A 26 -0.37 -2.54 10.49
CA ARG A 26 0.24 -2.82 9.17
C ARG A 26 1.52 -3.65 9.26
N ALA A 27 2.26 -3.53 10.37
CA ALA A 27 3.45 -4.35 10.63
C ALA A 27 3.12 -5.76 11.16
N GLY A 28 1.84 -6.09 11.30
CA GLY A 28 1.34 -7.35 11.87
C GLY A 28 1.70 -7.53 13.35
N LEU A 29 2.03 -6.45 14.07
CA LEU A 29 2.42 -6.52 15.49
C LEU A 29 1.22 -6.51 16.44
N ILE A 30 0.06 -6.10 15.93
CA ILE A 30 -1.25 -6.26 16.56
C ILE A 30 -2.20 -6.85 15.51
N SER A 31 -3.01 -7.82 15.91
CA SER A 31 -3.92 -8.51 15.00
C SER A 31 -5.16 -7.64 14.77
N GLY A 32 -5.26 -7.04 13.60
CA GLY A 32 -6.52 -6.51 13.09
C GLY A 32 -6.72 -7.01 11.66
N PRO A 33 -7.97 -7.17 11.19
CA PRO A 33 -8.20 -7.57 9.81
C PRO A 33 -7.46 -6.62 8.87
N ALA A 34 -6.74 -7.15 7.89
CA ALA A 34 -6.00 -6.34 6.92
C ALA A 34 -6.92 -5.38 6.13
N GLU A 35 -8.22 -5.69 6.11
CA GLU A 35 -9.28 -4.91 5.49
C GLU A 35 -10.02 -4.01 6.51
N PRO A 36 -10.33 -2.76 6.14
CA PRO A 36 -11.12 -1.85 6.98
C PRO A 36 -12.59 -2.30 7.12
N PRO A 37 -13.21 -2.10 8.30
CA PRO A 37 -12.65 -1.40 9.45
C PRO A 37 -11.81 -2.30 10.37
N LEU A 38 -10.57 -1.86 10.66
CA LEU A 38 -9.68 -2.51 11.63
C LEU A 38 -10.34 -2.52 13.03
N ALA A 39 -10.88 -3.66 13.42
CA ALA A 39 -11.50 -3.86 14.72
C ALA A 39 -10.47 -4.48 15.68
N LEU A 40 -10.04 -3.71 16.69
CA LEU A 40 -9.10 -4.15 17.72
C LEU A 40 -9.88 -4.72 18.91
N GLY A 41 -9.53 -5.93 19.34
CA GLY A 41 -10.07 -6.53 20.54
C GLY A 41 -9.28 -6.16 21.80
N PHE A 42 -9.67 -6.78 22.92
CA PHE A 42 -9.02 -6.58 24.21
C PHE A 42 -7.54 -7.00 24.21
N ARG A 43 -7.19 -8.05 23.45
CA ARG A 43 -5.81 -8.55 23.32
C ARG A 43 -4.92 -7.52 22.63
N GLU A 44 -5.43 -6.87 21.60
CA GLU A 44 -4.72 -5.83 20.85
C GLU A 44 -4.52 -4.57 21.69
N LEU A 45 -5.51 -4.20 22.50
CA LEU A 45 -5.38 -3.09 23.46
C LEU A 45 -4.30 -3.38 24.51
N ALA A 46 -4.21 -4.62 25.00
CA ALA A 46 -3.16 -5.01 25.94
C ALA A 46 -1.76 -4.93 25.29
N ALA A 47 -1.61 -5.39 24.05
CA ALA A 47 -0.37 -5.25 23.28
C ALA A 47 0.01 -3.77 23.06
N LEU A 48 -0.94 -2.93 22.66
CA LEU A 48 -0.71 -1.49 22.48
C LEU A 48 -0.29 -0.81 23.79
N ARG A 49 -0.88 -1.20 24.92
CA ARG A 49 -0.50 -0.69 26.25
C ARG A 49 0.94 -1.08 26.62
N ALA A 50 1.34 -2.33 26.34
CA ALA A 50 2.72 -2.77 26.56
C ALA A 50 3.71 -2.00 25.68
N ILE A 51 3.36 -1.79 24.40
CA ILE A 51 4.17 -0.98 23.47
C ILE A 51 4.30 0.45 23.97
N LYS A 52 3.19 1.06 24.44
CA LYS A 52 3.23 2.39 25.05
C LYS A 52 4.21 2.43 26.22
N ALA A 53 4.18 1.45 27.12
CA ALA A 53 5.08 1.41 28.26
C ALA A 53 6.57 1.34 27.84
N LEU A 54 6.89 0.65 26.74
CA LEU A 54 8.24 0.63 26.17
C LEU A 54 8.65 2.00 25.60
N LEU A 55 7.72 2.71 24.95
CA LEU A 55 7.97 4.07 24.46
C LEU A 55 8.17 5.06 25.60
N ASP A 56 7.33 4.97 26.64
CA ASP A 56 7.46 5.79 27.86
C ASP A 56 8.78 5.51 28.61
N ALA A 57 9.31 4.28 28.50
CA ALA A 57 10.63 3.89 29.02
C ALA A 57 11.82 4.41 28.16
N GLY A 58 11.56 5.22 27.13
CA GLY A 58 12.57 5.89 26.32
C GLY A 58 13.04 5.11 25.09
N LEU A 59 12.40 3.99 24.74
CA LEU A 59 12.69 3.31 23.48
C LEU A 59 12.03 4.03 22.30
N THR A 60 12.75 4.15 21.19
CA THR A 60 12.17 4.68 19.96
C THR A 60 11.20 3.67 19.34
N LEU A 61 10.17 4.15 18.65
CA LEU A 61 9.20 3.29 17.95
C LEU A 61 9.88 2.38 16.93
N ALA A 62 10.92 2.86 16.25
CA ALA A 62 11.71 2.05 15.32
C ALA A 62 12.40 0.87 16.04
N ARG A 63 12.94 1.10 17.25
CA ARG A 63 13.57 0.07 18.08
C ARG A 63 12.54 -0.94 18.57
N VAL A 64 11.43 -0.48 19.14
CA VAL A 64 10.34 -1.36 19.62
C VAL A 64 9.79 -2.21 18.48
N ARG A 65 9.56 -1.63 17.29
CA ARG A 65 9.10 -2.39 16.11
C ARG A 65 10.11 -3.42 15.65
N ARG A 66 11.42 -3.12 15.72
CA ARG A 66 12.49 -4.06 15.36
C ARG A 66 12.54 -5.22 16.34
N ASP A 67 12.60 -4.92 17.64
CA ASP A 67 12.77 -5.94 18.68
C ASP A 67 11.51 -6.83 18.79
N LEU A 68 10.31 -6.27 18.69
CA LEU A 68 9.07 -7.07 18.66
C LEU A 68 8.93 -7.91 17.39
N ARG A 69 9.41 -7.43 16.23
CA ARG A 69 9.47 -8.25 15.01
C ARG A 69 10.42 -9.43 15.20
N THR A 70 11.61 -9.18 15.75
CA THR A 70 12.59 -10.24 16.07
C THR A 70 12.02 -11.22 17.08
N LEU A 71 11.26 -10.76 18.08
CA LEU A 71 10.62 -11.63 19.07
C LEU A 71 9.49 -12.48 18.46
N ARG A 72 8.63 -11.89 17.62
CA ARG A 72 7.54 -12.58 16.92
C ARG A 72 8.06 -13.65 15.96
N GLN A 73 9.15 -13.37 15.26
CA GLN A 73 9.85 -14.33 14.40
C GLN A 73 10.39 -15.54 15.18
N ARG A 74 10.75 -15.34 16.47
CA ARG A 74 11.27 -16.41 17.33
C ARG A 74 10.19 -17.27 17.98
N LEU A 75 9.00 -16.71 18.22
CA LEU A 75 7.89 -17.39 18.94
C LEU A 75 6.87 -18.06 18.01
N GLY A 76 6.88 -17.72 16.72
CA GLY A 76 5.96 -18.26 15.72
C GLY A 76 4.64 -17.47 15.59
N PRO A 77 3.86 -17.72 14.53
CA PRO A 77 2.73 -16.87 14.11
C PRO A 77 1.50 -16.94 15.03
N THR A 78 1.39 -17.97 15.87
CA THR A 78 0.27 -18.19 16.79
C THR A 78 0.51 -17.62 18.19
N ALA A 79 1.75 -17.22 18.51
CA ALA A 79 2.11 -16.71 19.81
C ALA A 79 1.67 -15.24 19.98
N SER A 80 0.87 -14.97 21.00
CA SER A 80 0.38 -13.62 21.26
C SER A 80 1.38 -12.79 22.04
N LEU A 81 1.79 -11.67 21.45
CA LEU A 81 2.65 -10.68 22.11
C LEU A 81 1.99 -10.06 23.36
N ALA A 82 0.66 -10.13 23.47
CA ALA A 82 -0.10 -9.58 24.58
C ALA A 82 0.04 -10.39 25.89
N GLU A 83 0.49 -11.65 25.77
CA GLU A 83 0.59 -12.60 26.90
C GLU A 83 2.04 -12.77 27.38
N LEU A 84 2.99 -12.05 26.77
CA LEU A 84 4.40 -12.14 27.10
C LEU A 84 4.81 -11.09 28.13
N PRO A 85 5.51 -11.47 29.22
CA PRO A 85 6.10 -10.52 30.14
C PRO A 85 7.31 -9.85 29.49
N LEU A 86 7.09 -8.69 28.85
CA LEU A 86 8.11 -7.88 28.19
C LEU A 86 8.88 -7.02 29.21
N GLU A 87 10.21 -6.96 29.08
CA GLU A 87 11.10 -6.14 29.90
C GLU A 87 12.08 -5.34 29.02
N VAL A 88 12.57 -4.21 29.54
CA VAL A 88 13.64 -3.43 28.91
C VAL A 88 14.96 -3.79 29.57
N GLN A 89 15.85 -4.44 28.82
CA GLN A 89 17.19 -4.80 29.26
C GLN A 89 18.21 -4.21 28.28
N ASP A 90 19.17 -3.44 28.77
CA ASP A 90 20.20 -2.75 27.96
C ASP A 90 19.63 -1.95 26.77
N GLY A 91 18.47 -1.31 26.96
CA GLY A 91 17.80 -0.51 25.92
C GLY A 91 17.14 -1.34 24.82
N ARG A 92 16.87 -2.63 25.07
CA ARG A 92 16.22 -3.57 24.13
C ARG A 92 15.04 -4.26 24.79
N VAL A 93 14.09 -4.72 23.97
CA VAL A 93 12.93 -5.50 24.44
C VAL A 93 13.32 -6.97 24.64
N ALA A 94 13.10 -7.51 25.83
CA ALA A 94 13.36 -8.91 26.20
C ALA A 94 12.11 -9.57 26.82
N VAL A 95 12.09 -10.91 26.95
CA VAL A 95 11.01 -11.70 27.58
C VAL A 95 11.59 -12.48 28.76
N ARG A 96 10.92 -12.47 29.91
CA ARG A 96 11.32 -13.24 31.11
C ARG A 96 11.06 -14.76 30.92
N GLY A 97 12.00 -15.61 31.34
CA GLY A 97 12.03 -17.08 31.08
C GLY A 97 10.91 -17.94 31.73
N GLU A 98 10.81 -19.18 31.19
CA GLU A 98 9.76 -20.24 31.19
C GLU A 98 8.51 -20.20 32.10
N PRO A 99 7.36 -20.75 31.63
CA PRO A 99 6.13 -20.88 32.41
C PRO A 99 6.30 -21.92 33.54
N ALA A 100 6.23 -21.47 34.79
CA ALA A 100 6.09 -22.38 35.93
C ALA A 100 4.74 -23.14 35.86
N PRO A 101 4.66 -24.40 36.32
CA PRO A 101 3.43 -25.17 36.28
C PRO A 101 2.35 -24.53 37.16
N VAL A 102 1.12 -24.62 36.64
CA VAL A 102 -0.10 -23.96 37.11
C VAL A 102 -0.34 -24.14 38.61
N SER A 103 -0.57 -23.03 39.31
CA SER A 103 -1.32 -23.00 40.57
C SER A 103 -2.16 -21.73 40.61
N GLY A 104 -3.35 -21.79 39.98
CA GLY A 104 -4.60 -21.11 40.37
C GLY A 104 -4.66 -19.59 40.56
N GLN A 105 -3.57 -18.84 40.45
CA GLN A 105 -3.55 -17.39 40.69
C GLN A 105 -2.88 -16.68 39.51
N LEU A 106 -3.73 -16.05 38.69
CA LEU A 106 -3.34 -15.08 37.66
C LEU A 106 -2.71 -13.85 38.32
N SER A 107 -1.41 -13.92 38.61
CA SER A 107 -0.61 -12.71 38.76
C SER A 107 -0.20 -12.24 37.38
N LEU A 108 -0.91 -11.23 36.88
CA LEU A 108 -0.59 -10.54 35.64
C LEU A 108 0.33 -9.35 35.96
N PRO A 109 1.64 -9.41 35.70
CA PRO A 109 2.50 -8.25 35.87
C PRO A 109 2.30 -7.31 34.66
N PHE A 110 1.51 -6.26 34.87
CA PHE A 110 1.09 -5.29 33.84
C PHE A 110 2.04 -4.08 33.66
N ALA A 111 3.31 -4.17 34.06
CA ALA A 111 4.29 -3.12 33.81
C ALA A 111 5.73 -3.67 33.74
N PRO A 112 6.57 -3.19 32.79
CA PRO A 112 8.00 -3.44 32.86
C PRO A 112 8.60 -2.73 34.07
N ARG A 113 9.40 -3.43 34.89
CA ARG A 113 10.27 -2.82 35.92
C ARG A 113 11.70 -2.83 35.41
N VAL A 114 12.45 -1.77 35.73
CA VAL A 114 13.90 -1.72 35.49
C VAL A 114 14.59 -2.60 36.55
N ALA A 115 15.23 -3.68 36.13
CA ALA A 115 16.02 -4.53 37.03
C ALA A 115 17.40 -3.92 37.32
N ALA A 116 17.82 -3.97 38.58
CA ALA A 116 19.18 -3.66 39.00
C ALA A 116 20.16 -4.76 38.51
N PRO A 117 21.45 -4.42 38.29
CA PRO A 117 22.44 -5.38 37.79
C PRO A 117 22.69 -6.50 38.81
N ASN A 118 22.50 -7.77 38.41
CA ASN A 118 22.75 -8.93 39.27
C ASN A 118 24.17 -9.50 39.02
N PRO A 119 25.03 -9.63 40.04
CA PRO A 119 26.45 -9.98 39.89
C PRO A 119 26.74 -11.48 40.14
N ALA A 120 26.07 -12.38 39.43
CA ALA A 120 26.44 -13.80 39.46
C ALA A 120 26.08 -14.47 38.14
N GLY A 121 27.10 -14.68 37.32
CA GLY A 121 26.99 -15.41 36.07
C GLY A 121 26.79 -16.90 36.30
N GLU A 122 26.00 -17.50 35.43
CA GLU A 122 26.38 -18.69 34.68
C GLU A 122 25.42 -18.83 33.49
N LEU A 123 25.97 -18.65 32.28
CA LEU A 123 25.29 -18.93 31.02
C LEU A 123 25.26 -20.44 30.82
N ARG A 124 24.08 -21.03 30.58
CA ARG A 124 23.96 -22.42 30.08
C ARG A 124 23.16 -22.45 28.79
N ASP A 125 23.73 -23.10 27.80
CA ASP A 125 23.21 -23.18 26.43
C ASP A 125 21.98 -24.08 26.34
N LEU A 126 20.94 -23.55 25.68
CA LEU A 126 19.79 -24.34 25.22
C LEU A 126 20.17 -25.11 23.94
N PRO A 127 19.60 -26.31 23.71
CA PRO A 127 19.93 -27.12 22.55
C PRO A 127 19.59 -26.36 21.26
N SER A 128 20.62 -26.11 20.45
CA SER A 128 20.52 -25.41 19.18
C SER A 128 19.67 -26.20 18.19
N ARG A 129 18.43 -25.76 17.96
CA ARG A 129 17.71 -26.11 16.71
C ARG A 129 18.44 -25.38 15.57
N GLY A 130 18.91 -26.14 14.61
CA GLY A 130 19.66 -25.63 13.45
C GLY A 130 18.89 -24.53 12.71
N PRO A 131 19.61 -23.72 11.90
CA PRO A 131 19.06 -22.51 11.29
C PRO A 131 17.82 -22.84 10.44
N ILE A 132 16.66 -22.36 10.89
CA ILE A 132 15.48 -22.25 10.03
C ILE A 132 15.82 -21.15 9.03
N ALA A 133 15.81 -21.49 7.74
CA ALA A 133 16.08 -20.53 6.67
C ALA A 133 15.18 -19.29 6.85
N PRO A 134 15.70 -18.07 6.62
CA PRO A 134 14.89 -16.86 6.72
C PRO A 134 13.68 -17.01 5.79
N GLU A 135 12.47 -16.87 6.33
CA GLU A 135 11.28 -16.75 5.48
C GLU A 135 11.50 -15.57 4.51
N PRO A 136 11.24 -15.76 3.22
CA PRO A 136 11.42 -14.70 2.23
C PRO A 136 10.57 -13.48 2.64
N ALA A 137 11.11 -12.28 2.42
CA ALA A 137 10.37 -11.04 2.65
C ALA A 137 8.96 -11.14 2.03
N PRO A 138 7.91 -10.58 2.67
CA PRO A 138 6.57 -10.67 2.12
C PRO A 138 6.59 -10.16 0.68
N ALA A 139 6.16 -11.01 -0.24
CA ALA A 139 6.11 -10.66 -1.65
C ALA A 139 5.23 -9.42 -1.81
N LEU A 140 5.75 -8.40 -2.50
CA LEU A 140 5.00 -7.19 -2.80
C LEU A 140 3.68 -7.57 -3.48
N THR A 141 2.59 -6.96 -3.03
CA THR A 141 1.26 -7.13 -3.63
C THR A 141 1.16 -6.39 -4.96
N GLY A 142 0.10 -6.63 -5.73
CA GLY A 142 -0.14 -5.87 -6.97
C GLY A 142 -0.19 -4.35 -6.72
N ASP A 143 -0.79 -3.93 -5.61
CA ASP A 143 -0.89 -2.51 -5.21
C ASP A 143 0.49 -1.95 -4.85
N ASP A 144 1.30 -2.72 -4.11
CA ASP A 144 2.66 -2.29 -3.78
C ASP A 144 3.53 -2.13 -5.04
N TRP A 145 3.33 -2.99 -6.05
CA TRP A 145 4.01 -2.86 -7.34
C TRP A 145 3.50 -1.68 -8.16
N PHE A 146 2.20 -1.39 -8.12
CA PHE A 146 1.61 -0.23 -8.78
C PHE A 146 2.12 1.09 -8.19
N GLU A 147 2.09 1.25 -6.87
CA GLU A 147 2.63 2.42 -6.16
C GLU A 147 4.13 2.60 -6.44
N ARG A 148 4.86 1.49 -6.49
CA ARG A 148 6.28 1.51 -6.88
C ARG A 148 6.46 1.95 -8.33
N ALA A 149 5.60 1.54 -9.24
CA ALA A 149 5.67 1.92 -10.64
C ALA A 149 5.47 3.43 -10.82
N ILE A 150 4.45 4.02 -10.18
CA ILE A 150 4.20 5.47 -10.18
C ILE A 150 5.45 6.23 -9.71
N ALA A 151 6.05 5.82 -8.59
CA ALA A 151 7.23 6.49 -8.04
C ALA A 151 8.46 6.41 -8.98
N LEU A 152 8.51 5.41 -9.87
CA LEU A 152 9.61 5.21 -10.81
C LEU A 152 9.43 5.98 -12.11
N GLU A 153 8.21 6.40 -12.50
CA GLU A 153 7.97 7.01 -13.82
C GLU A 153 8.86 8.24 -14.11
N GLU A 154 9.10 9.08 -13.10
CA GLU A 154 9.93 10.27 -13.25
C GLU A 154 11.45 9.98 -13.30
N HIS A 155 11.88 8.81 -12.85
CA HIS A 155 13.29 8.50 -12.57
C HIS A 155 13.85 7.38 -13.45
N ASP A 156 13.02 6.37 -13.74
CA ASP A 156 13.39 5.14 -14.45
C ASP A 156 12.14 4.51 -15.09
N VAL A 157 11.85 4.91 -16.33
CA VAL A 157 10.68 4.48 -17.10
C VAL A 157 10.68 2.96 -17.34
N GLU A 158 11.83 2.37 -17.60
CA GLU A 158 11.94 0.91 -17.81
C GLU A 158 11.58 0.16 -16.53
N ALA A 159 12.10 0.60 -15.38
CA ALA A 159 11.73 0.02 -14.09
C ALA A 159 10.25 0.24 -13.74
N ALA A 160 9.65 1.37 -14.14
CA ALA A 160 8.22 1.64 -13.98
C ALA A 160 7.37 0.66 -14.81
N ILE A 161 7.68 0.47 -16.09
CA ILE A 161 7.03 -0.52 -16.97
C ILE A 161 7.08 -1.92 -16.34
N ASP A 162 8.26 -2.29 -15.84
CA ASP A 162 8.50 -3.59 -15.22
C ASP A 162 7.70 -3.77 -13.91
N ALA A 163 7.50 -2.69 -13.16
CA ALA A 163 6.69 -2.67 -11.95
C ALA A 163 5.19 -2.76 -12.29
N TYR A 164 4.71 -2.01 -13.30
CA TYR A 164 3.33 -2.12 -13.78
C TYR A 164 2.99 -3.53 -14.29
N ARG A 165 3.89 -4.15 -15.06
CA ARG A 165 3.71 -5.54 -15.51
C ARG A 165 3.59 -6.52 -14.34
N ARG A 166 4.33 -6.30 -13.25
CA ARG A 166 4.22 -7.11 -12.02
C ARG A 166 2.91 -6.83 -11.29
N ALA A 167 2.47 -5.57 -11.24
CA ALA A 167 1.18 -5.18 -10.68
C ALA A 167 0.02 -5.90 -11.41
N ILE A 168 0.00 -5.81 -12.74
CA ILE A 168 -1.02 -6.45 -13.59
C ILE A 168 -0.98 -7.98 -13.48
N ARG A 169 0.22 -8.58 -13.37
CA ARG A 169 0.33 -10.04 -13.18
C ARG A 169 -0.32 -10.51 -11.88
N LEU A 170 -0.22 -9.69 -10.81
CA LEU A 170 -0.77 -10.01 -9.51
C LEU A 170 -2.25 -9.59 -9.38
N ARG A 171 -2.65 -8.53 -10.10
CA ARG A 171 -4.03 -8.05 -10.23
C ARG A 171 -4.36 -7.78 -11.70
N PRO A 172 -4.81 -8.80 -12.45
CA PRO A 172 -5.15 -8.64 -13.87
C PRO A 172 -6.30 -7.68 -14.14
N ASP A 173 -7.10 -7.36 -13.11
CA ASP A 173 -8.22 -6.43 -13.12
C ASP A 173 -7.84 -4.99 -12.75
N HIS A 174 -6.55 -4.68 -12.61
CA HIS A 174 -6.09 -3.34 -12.23
C HIS A 174 -6.12 -2.37 -13.42
N VAL A 175 -7.29 -1.79 -13.67
CA VAL A 175 -7.55 -0.85 -14.78
C VAL A 175 -6.52 0.29 -14.84
N GLU A 176 -6.26 0.96 -13.73
CA GLU A 176 -5.32 2.08 -13.70
C GLU A 176 -3.87 1.68 -14.06
N ALA A 177 -3.42 0.48 -13.63
CA ALA A 177 -2.11 -0.04 -13.99
C ALA A 177 -2.00 -0.34 -15.49
N LEU A 178 -3.08 -0.84 -16.11
CA LEU A 178 -3.18 -1.05 -17.56
C LEU A 178 -3.12 0.29 -18.30
N ILE A 179 -3.85 1.31 -17.83
CA ILE A 179 -3.84 2.65 -18.43
C ILE A 179 -2.46 3.27 -18.36
N ASN A 180 -1.81 3.26 -17.19
CA ASN A 180 -0.49 3.85 -17.03
C ASN A 180 0.58 3.10 -17.84
N LEU A 181 0.54 1.77 -17.87
CA LEU A 181 1.42 0.98 -18.73
C LEU A 181 1.19 1.28 -20.21
N GLY A 182 -0.07 1.37 -20.64
CA GLY A 182 -0.44 1.72 -22.01
C GLY A 182 0.08 3.10 -22.42
N ARG A 183 0.00 4.08 -21.51
CA ARG A 183 0.53 5.43 -21.72
C ARG A 183 2.05 5.41 -21.90
N LEU A 184 2.79 4.71 -21.03
CA LEU A 184 4.24 4.57 -21.18
C LEU A 184 4.63 3.88 -22.50
N HIS A 185 3.86 2.89 -22.94
CA HIS A 185 4.05 2.28 -24.26
C HIS A 185 3.79 3.26 -25.41
N ALA A 186 2.75 4.10 -25.31
CA ALA A 186 2.46 5.13 -26.31
C ALA A 186 3.59 6.17 -26.38
N GLU A 187 4.06 6.66 -25.25
CA GLU A 187 5.19 7.61 -25.15
C GLU A 187 6.49 7.02 -25.73
N ALA A 188 6.68 5.70 -25.62
CA ALA A 188 7.79 4.97 -26.23
C ALA A 188 7.59 4.67 -27.73
N GLY A 189 6.50 5.11 -28.36
CA GLY A 189 6.17 4.83 -29.76
C GLY A 189 5.72 3.40 -30.03
N GLN A 190 5.38 2.63 -28.99
CA GLN A 190 4.97 1.22 -29.08
C GLN A 190 3.45 1.12 -29.19
N ALA A 191 2.90 1.59 -30.32
CA ALA A 191 1.46 1.75 -30.52
C ALA A 191 0.64 0.46 -30.30
N ASP A 192 1.12 -0.70 -30.76
CA ASP A 192 0.40 -1.97 -30.60
C ASP A 192 0.28 -2.37 -29.12
N ALA A 193 1.38 -2.27 -28.37
CA ALA A 193 1.39 -2.56 -26.94
C ALA A 193 0.50 -1.59 -26.14
N ALA A 194 0.47 -0.32 -26.54
CA ALA A 194 -0.42 0.67 -25.94
C ALA A 194 -1.90 0.32 -26.20
N ASN A 195 -2.26 0.01 -27.45
CA ASN A 195 -3.62 -0.40 -27.81
C ASN A 195 -4.08 -1.64 -27.02
N ASP A 196 -3.22 -2.65 -26.89
CA ASP A 196 -3.53 -3.86 -26.11
C ASP A 196 -3.80 -3.56 -24.64
N CYS A 197 -3.05 -2.64 -24.04
CA CYS A 197 -3.26 -2.22 -22.65
C CYS A 197 -4.57 -1.46 -22.47
N PHE A 198 -4.86 -0.49 -23.33
CA PHE A 198 -6.11 0.28 -23.25
C PHE A 198 -7.34 -0.55 -23.61
N ALA A 199 -7.24 -1.47 -24.56
CA ALA A 199 -8.32 -2.40 -24.88
C ALA A 199 -8.63 -3.33 -23.71
N GLN A 200 -7.61 -3.82 -22.98
CA GLN A 200 -7.81 -4.57 -21.75
C GLN A 200 -8.44 -3.72 -20.64
N ALA A 201 -7.99 -2.48 -20.47
CA ALA A 201 -8.62 -1.54 -19.52
C ALA A 201 -10.10 -1.34 -19.84
N LEU A 202 -10.46 -1.11 -21.11
CA LEU A 202 -11.86 -0.94 -21.55
C LEU A 202 -12.69 -2.22 -21.53
N ALA A 203 -12.06 -3.40 -21.57
CA ALA A 203 -12.77 -4.66 -21.37
C ALA A 203 -13.19 -4.83 -19.90
N LEU A 204 -12.43 -4.26 -18.96
CA LEU A 204 -12.72 -4.28 -17.52
C LEU A 204 -13.64 -3.12 -17.11
N ASP A 205 -13.39 -1.92 -17.63
CA ASP A 205 -14.22 -0.74 -17.47
C ASP A 205 -14.51 -0.06 -18.82
N PRO A 206 -15.63 -0.41 -19.47
CA PRO A 206 -16.02 0.18 -20.75
C PRO A 206 -16.32 1.69 -20.72
N ALA A 207 -16.44 2.27 -19.53
CA ALA A 207 -16.75 3.69 -19.31
C ALA A 207 -15.53 4.50 -18.84
N ASP A 208 -14.32 3.97 -18.95
CA ASP A 208 -13.11 4.72 -18.63
C ASP A 208 -12.77 5.74 -19.73
N ALA A 209 -13.02 7.02 -19.43
CA ALA A 209 -12.77 8.12 -20.35
C ALA A 209 -11.28 8.33 -20.65
N THR A 210 -10.39 8.00 -19.70
CA THR A 210 -8.94 8.16 -19.84
C THR A 210 -8.37 7.16 -20.83
N ALA A 211 -8.80 5.89 -20.75
CA ALA A 211 -8.42 4.85 -21.69
C ALA A 211 -8.89 5.16 -23.11
N LEU A 212 -10.13 5.67 -23.27
CA LEU A 212 -10.64 6.13 -24.57
C LEU A 212 -9.84 7.32 -25.10
N TYR A 213 -9.55 8.31 -24.27
CA TYR A 213 -8.71 9.45 -24.66
C TYR A 213 -7.33 8.97 -25.16
N ASN A 214 -6.66 8.09 -24.42
CA ASN A 214 -5.35 7.59 -24.81
C ASN A 214 -5.38 6.72 -26.08
N LEU A 215 -6.45 5.95 -26.33
CA LEU A 215 -6.65 5.29 -27.65
C LEU A 215 -6.78 6.32 -28.78
N GLY A 216 -7.43 7.46 -28.51
CA GLY A 216 -7.48 8.58 -29.43
C GLY A 216 -6.09 9.12 -29.76
N VAL A 217 -5.25 9.31 -28.75
CA VAL A 217 -3.85 9.74 -28.91
C VAL A 217 -3.07 8.74 -29.77
N VAL A 218 -3.11 7.45 -29.42
CA VAL A 218 -2.41 6.40 -30.17
C VAL A 218 -2.90 6.30 -31.62
N ALA A 219 -4.20 6.42 -31.86
CA ALA A 219 -4.78 6.42 -33.19
C ALA A 219 -4.31 7.63 -34.02
N GLN A 220 -4.31 8.82 -33.42
CA GLN A 220 -3.83 10.05 -34.04
C GLN A 220 -2.35 9.96 -34.42
N ASP A 221 -1.50 9.52 -33.49
CA ASP A 221 -0.06 9.35 -33.72
C ASP A 221 0.23 8.29 -34.80
N SER A 222 -0.68 7.33 -34.97
CA SER A 222 -0.63 6.32 -36.03
C SER A 222 -1.22 6.80 -37.37
N GLY A 223 -1.66 8.06 -37.49
CA GLY A 223 -2.30 8.61 -38.69
C GLY A 223 -3.72 8.13 -38.94
N ARG A 224 -4.36 7.47 -37.95
CA ARG A 224 -5.76 7.02 -38.02
C ARG A 224 -6.69 8.08 -37.46
N GLU A 225 -6.77 9.22 -38.15
CA GLU A 225 -7.51 10.41 -37.69
C GLU A 225 -8.99 10.14 -37.45
N ALA A 226 -9.64 9.35 -38.31
CA ALA A 226 -11.06 9.01 -38.15
C ALA A 226 -11.34 8.24 -36.85
N ASP A 227 -10.46 7.29 -36.52
CA ASP A 227 -10.55 6.52 -35.27
C ASP A 227 -10.29 7.42 -34.06
N ALA A 228 -9.30 8.32 -34.16
CA ALA A 228 -8.99 9.28 -33.11
C ALA A 228 -10.20 10.17 -32.77
N ILE A 229 -10.89 10.70 -33.79
CA ILE A 229 -12.11 11.49 -33.60
C ILE A 229 -13.18 10.68 -32.85
N ILE A 230 -13.39 9.41 -33.22
CA ILE A 230 -14.37 8.54 -32.55
C ILE A 230 -14.01 8.35 -31.08
N TYR A 231 -12.75 8.03 -30.79
CA TYR A 231 -12.29 7.78 -29.42
C TYR A 231 -12.36 9.03 -28.54
N TYR A 232 -11.88 10.18 -29.02
CA TYR A 232 -12.00 11.44 -28.28
C TYR A 232 -13.45 11.86 -28.07
N THR A 233 -14.33 11.66 -29.06
CA THR A 233 -15.76 11.97 -28.92
C THR A 233 -16.39 11.10 -27.82
N ARG A 234 -16.11 9.79 -27.81
CA ARG A 234 -16.59 8.89 -26.74
C ARG A 234 -16.01 9.25 -25.38
N ALA A 235 -14.74 9.65 -25.30
CA ALA A 235 -14.15 10.12 -24.05
C ALA A 235 -14.91 11.35 -23.52
N LEU A 236 -15.26 12.30 -24.38
CA LEU A 236 -16.03 13.51 -24.02
C LEU A 236 -17.51 13.24 -23.70
N GLU A 237 -18.09 12.16 -24.24
CA GLU A 237 -19.43 11.70 -23.84
C GLU A 237 -19.45 11.22 -22.37
N LEU A 238 -18.33 10.69 -21.88
CA LEU A 238 -18.16 10.19 -20.51
C LEU A 238 -17.66 11.28 -19.56
N ASP A 239 -16.70 12.08 -20.00
CA ASP A 239 -16.17 13.23 -19.28
C ASP A 239 -16.00 14.45 -20.20
N ALA A 240 -17.01 15.31 -20.21
CA ALA A 240 -17.00 16.56 -20.96
C ALA A 240 -15.97 17.58 -20.43
N GLY A 241 -15.33 17.31 -19.28
CA GLY A 241 -14.29 18.13 -18.68
C GLY A 241 -12.88 17.87 -19.21
N LEU A 242 -12.68 16.86 -20.08
CA LEU A 242 -11.39 16.54 -20.68
C LEU A 242 -10.98 17.62 -21.70
N ALA A 243 -10.32 18.66 -21.20
CA ALA A 243 -9.86 19.79 -21.99
C ALA A 243 -8.95 19.35 -23.13
N GLU A 244 -8.03 18.43 -22.86
CA GLU A 244 -7.06 17.89 -23.83
C GLU A 244 -7.76 17.19 -25.00
N ALA A 245 -8.85 16.46 -24.74
CA ALA A 245 -9.65 15.82 -25.80
C ALA A 245 -10.29 16.87 -26.72
N HIS A 246 -10.78 17.99 -26.16
CA HIS A 246 -11.25 19.11 -26.97
C HIS A 246 -10.14 19.75 -27.79
N TYR A 247 -8.94 19.93 -27.23
CA TYR A 247 -7.80 20.47 -27.98
C TYR A 247 -7.41 19.56 -29.16
N ASN A 248 -7.34 18.25 -28.94
CA ASN A 248 -6.97 17.28 -29.98
C ASN A 248 -8.03 17.22 -31.08
N LEU A 249 -9.32 17.19 -30.73
CA LEU A 249 -10.41 17.27 -31.72
C LEU A 249 -10.37 18.57 -32.51
N ALA A 250 -10.11 19.71 -31.85
CA ALA A 250 -10.00 20.99 -32.56
C ALA A 250 -8.91 20.96 -33.63
N THR A 251 -7.76 20.36 -33.29
CA THR A 251 -6.62 20.20 -34.20
C THR A 251 -6.97 19.29 -35.38
N LEU A 252 -7.60 18.14 -35.13
CA LEU A 252 -8.02 17.20 -36.18
C LEU A 252 -9.08 17.80 -37.12
N PHE A 253 -10.03 18.56 -36.58
CA PHE A 253 -11.04 19.23 -37.41
C PHE A 253 -10.46 20.39 -38.22
N ASP A 254 -9.46 21.09 -37.70
CA ASP A 254 -8.75 22.14 -38.46
C ASP A 254 -7.99 21.53 -39.65
N GLN A 255 -7.28 20.41 -39.41
CA GLN A 255 -6.55 19.68 -40.45
C GLN A 255 -7.47 19.12 -41.55
N SER A 256 -8.66 18.65 -41.20
CA SER A 256 -9.65 18.16 -42.16
C SER A 256 -10.49 19.27 -42.81
N GLY A 257 -10.31 20.53 -42.40
CA GLY A 257 -11.00 21.69 -42.96
C GLY A 257 -12.40 21.96 -42.39
N ASP A 258 -12.84 21.24 -41.35
CA ASP A 258 -14.06 21.54 -40.62
C ASP A 258 -13.83 22.64 -39.56
N ALA A 259 -13.69 23.87 -40.05
CA ALA A 259 -13.48 25.05 -39.21
C ALA A 259 -14.59 25.25 -38.16
N ARG A 260 -15.83 24.79 -38.43
CA ARG A 260 -16.94 24.95 -37.50
C ARG A 260 -16.77 24.07 -36.27
N SER A 261 -16.42 22.81 -36.47
CA SER A 261 -16.17 21.87 -35.38
C SER A 261 -14.88 22.23 -34.63
N ALA A 262 -13.84 22.66 -35.35
CA ALA A 262 -12.60 23.15 -34.76
C ALA A 262 -12.82 24.34 -33.79
N ILE A 263 -13.56 25.37 -34.23
CA ILE A 263 -13.88 26.55 -33.40
C ILE A 263 -14.71 26.16 -32.17
N ARG A 264 -15.61 25.18 -32.30
CA ARG A 264 -16.43 24.72 -31.17
C ARG A 264 -15.54 24.11 -30.09
N HIS A 265 -14.69 23.17 -30.46
CA HIS A 265 -13.85 22.45 -29.50
C HIS A 265 -12.76 23.35 -28.89
N ILE A 266 -12.14 24.25 -29.66
CA ILE A 266 -11.15 25.17 -29.10
C ILE A 266 -11.76 26.16 -28.10
N ASN A 267 -13.05 26.50 -28.25
CA ASN A 267 -13.75 27.35 -27.29
C ASN A 267 -14.05 26.61 -25.98
N GLU A 268 -14.46 25.34 -26.03
CA GLU A 268 -14.63 24.53 -24.82
C GLU A 268 -13.30 24.28 -24.12
N TYR A 269 -12.21 23.96 -24.85
CA TYR A 269 -10.86 23.87 -24.28
C TYR A 269 -10.48 25.14 -23.50
N ARG A 270 -10.68 26.32 -24.12
CA ARG A 270 -10.39 27.62 -23.47
C ARG A 270 -11.27 27.90 -22.26
N LYS A 271 -12.49 27.37 -22.22
CA LYS A 271 -13.39 27.54 -21.08
C LYS A 271 -12.97 26.67 -19.91
N LEU A 272 -12.46 25.47 -20.17
CA LEU A 272 -12.01 24.53 -19.15
C LEU A 272 -10.62 24.88 -18.56
N THR A 273 -9.81 25.64 -19.29
CA THR A 273 -8.41 25.99 -18.92
C THR A 273 -8.23 27.43 -18.42
N ARG A 274 -9.32 28.19 -18.24
CA ARG A 274 -9.31 29.56 -17.70
C ARG A 274 -9.67 29.59 -16.23
#